data_AF-A0A2D7C074-F1
#
_entry.id   AF-A0A2D7C074-F1
#
_cell.length_a   1.000
_cell.length_b   1.000
_cell.length_c   1.000
_cell.angle_alpha   90.00
_cell.angle_beta   90.00
_cell.angle_gamma   90.00
#
_symmetry.space_group_name_H-M   'P 1'
#
loop_
_entity.id
_entity.type
_entity.pdbx_description
1 polymer ?
#
loop_
_entity_poly.entity_id
_entity_poly.type
_entity_poly.pdbx_seq_one_letter_code
_entity_poly.pdbx_strand_id
1 'polypeptide(L)'
;MKTWHCLITLAVLIGVRLLDPFLLESARLSFFDSLQRSQETSLSEQIVLVDIDEETLDKFGQYPIPRRIMADEIDKIENSLIGLNILFSEPDRFGGDEH
;
A
#
# COMPACT_ATOMS: atom_id res chain seq x y z
N MET A 1 29.37 11.48 42.51
CA MET A 1 28.40 10.46 42.04
C MET A 1 29.12 9.60 41.01
N LYS A 2 29.27 8.30 41.25
CA LYS A 2 30.02 7.45 40.32
C LYS A 2 29.29 7.45 38.96
N THR A 3 30.01 7.67 37.87
CA THR A 3 29.49 7.79 36.48
C THR A 3 29.02 6.47 35.87
N TRP A 4 29.35 5.35 36.50
CA TRP A 4 28.94 4.00 36.12
C TRP A 4 27.41 3.78 36.03
N HIS A 5 26.58 4.50 36.80
CA HIS A 5 25.13 4.35 36.74
C HIS A 5 24.56 4.84 35.40
N CYS A 6 25.15 5.88 34.79
CA CYS A 6 24.73 6.35 33.47
C CYS A 6 24.96 5.25 32.42
N LEU A 7 26.09 4.54 32.49
CA LEU A 7 26.38 3.42 31.58
C LEU A 7 25.41 2.26 31.80
N ILE A 8 25.06 1.96 33.05
CA ILE A 8 24.09 0.91 33.37
C ILE A 8 22.70 1.30 32.84
N THR A 9 22.22 2.50 33.13
CA THR A 9 20.92 2.97 32.64
C THR A 9 20.88 3.02 31.12
N LEU A 10 21.94 3.51 30.46
CA LEU A 10 22.04 3.49 29.01
C LEU A 10 22.02 2.06 28.46
N ALA A 11 22.79 1.14 29.05
CA ALA A 11 22.80 -0.26 28.65
C ALA A 11 21.42 -0.92 28.82
N VAL A 12 20.69 -0.58 29.89
CA VAL A 12 19.32 -1.07 30.10
C VAL A 12 18.37 -0.50 29.05
N LEU A 13 18.41 0.81 28.77
CA LEU A 13 17.55 1.42 27.75
C LEU A 13 17.83 0.87 26.35
N ILE A 14 19.12 0.69 26.01
CA ILE A 14 19.52 0.03 24.77
C ILE A 14 19.02 -1.41 24.76
N GLY A 15 19.18 -2.15 25.86
CA GLY A 15 18.69 -3.52 25.99
C GLY A 15 17.19 -3.61 25.77
N VAL A 16 16.40 -2.75 26.42
CA VAL A 16 14.94 -2.66 26.24
C VAL A 16 14.58 -2.32 24.79
N ARG A 17 15.31 -1.38 24.17
CA ARG A 17 15.11 -1.01 22.77
C ARG A 17 15.46 -2.15 21.79
N LEU A 18 16.49 -2.94 22.09
CA LEU A 18 16.92 -4.08 21.26
C LEU A 18 16.01 -5.29 21.42
N LEU A 19 15.51 -5.55 22.64
CA LEU A 19 14.55 -6.61 22.91
C LEU A 19 13.14 -6.28 22.39
N ASP A 20 12.85 -5.00 22.17
CA ASP A 20 11.56 -4.44 21.70
C ASP A 20 10.33 -5.19 22.26
N PRO A 21 10.12 -5.17 23.59
CA PRO A 21 9.02 -5.93 24.19
C PRO A 21 7.68 -5.44 23.65
N PHE A 22 6.70 -6.35 23.59
CA PHE A 22 5.38 -6.11 22.99
C PHE A 22 4.73 -4.76 23.37
N LEU A 23 4.83 -4.34 24.64
CA LEU A 23 4.27 -3.07 25.09
C LEU A 23 4.94 -1.84 24.45
N LEU A 24 6.27 -1.87 24.28
CA LEU A 24 7.02 -0.78 23.67
C LEU A 24 6.73 -0.68 22.17
N GLU A 25 6.74 -1.83 21.49
CA GLU A 25 6.39 -1.91 20.08
C GLU A 25 4.96 -1.41 19.83
N SER A 26 3.99 -1.90 20.61
CA SER A 26 2.58 -1.52 20.48
C SER A 26 2.35 -0.03 20.72
N ALA A 27 3.00 0.57 21.73
CA ALA A 27 2.91 2.00 21.99
C ALA A 27 3.52 2.83 20.84
N ARG A 28 4.65 2.38 20.28
CA ARG A 28 5.31 3.01 19.14
C ARG A 28 4.42 2.95 17.88
N LEU A 29 3.86 1.79 17.56
CA LEU A 29 2.96 1.63 16.41
C LEU A 29 1.71 2.50 16.57
N SER A 30 1.08 2.48 17.75
CA SER A 30 -0.10 3.31 18.04
C SER A 30 0.19 4.81 17.87
N PHE A 31 1.38 5.26 18.30
CA PHE A 31 1.81 6.63 18.12
C PHE A 31 1.98 7.00 16.63
N PHE A 32 2.59 6.12 15.83
CA PHE A 32 2.71 6.34 14.39
C PHE A 32 1.35 6.40 13.69
N ASP A 33 0.42 5.52 14.05
CA ASP A 33 -0.95 5.55 13.51
C ASP A 33 -1.67 6.85 13.89
N SER A 34 -1.41 7.39 15.09
CA SER A 34 -1.94 8.69 15.50
C SER A 34 -1.38 9.83 14.66
N LEU A 35 -0.07 9.81 14.38
CA LEU A 35 0.57 10.83 13.55
C LEU A 35 0.02 10.80 12.12
N GLN A 36 -0.14 9.61 11.52
CA GLN A 36 -0.69 9.46 10.16
C GLN A 36 -2.14 9.99 10.09
N ARG A 37 -2.99 9.61 11.04
CA ARG A 37 -4.40 10.07 11.09
C ARG A 37 -4.54 11.56 11.37
N SER A 38 -3.55 12.18 12.02
CA SER A 38 -3.58 13.61 12.31
C SER A 38 -3.22 14.51 11.13
N GLN A 39 -2.74 13.93 10.02
CA GLN A 39 -2.43 14.69 8.82
C GLN A 39 -3.72 15.14 8.12
N GLU A 40 -3.69 16.33 7.53
CA GLU A 40 -4.82 16.83 6.75
C GLU A 40 -4.98 16.02 5.44
N THR A 41 -6.21 15.64 5.12
CA THR A 41 -6.52 14.98 3.86
C THR A 41 -6.54 16.00 2.73
N SER A 42 -5.56 15.95 1.83
CA SER A 42 -5.57 16.72 0.58
C SER A 42 -6.09 15.87 -0.57
N LEU A 43 -7.13 16.35 -1.25
CA LEU A 43 -7.57 15.76 -2.52
C LEU A 43 -6.64 16.25 -3.62
N SER A 44 -5.93 15.32 -4.25
CA SER A 44 -5.13 15.64 -5.43
C SER A 44 -6.01 15.58 -6.67
N GLU A 45 -6.16 16.69 -7.39
CA GLU A 45 -6.86 16.73 -8.67
C GLU A 45 -6.09 16.01 -9.80
N GLN A 46 -4.84 15.60 -9.52
CA GLN A 46 -3.96 14.94 -10.48
C GLN A 46 -4.00 13.41 -10.38
N ILE A 47 -4.64 12.86 -9.34
CA ILE A 47 -4.67 11.41 -9.09
C ILE A 47 -6.10 10.93 -9.27
N VAL A 48 -6.29 10.02 -10.23
CA VAL A 48 -7.56 9.36 -10.48
C VAL A 48 -7.42 7.90 -10.08
N LEU A 49 -8.33 7.42 -9.21
CA LEU A 49 -8.46 6.01 -8.88
C LEU A 49 -9.56 5.41 -9.75
N VAL A 50 -9.23 4.32 -10.43
CA VAL A 50 -10.17 3.55 -11.25
C VAL A 50 -10.33 2.19 -10.60
N ASP A 51 -11.51 1.98 -10.00
CA ASP A 51 -11.85 0.74 -9.31
C ASP A 51 -12.67 -0.18 -10.23
N ILE A 52 -12.50 -1.49 -10.08
CA ILE A 52 -13.36 -2.50 -10.71
C ILE A 52 -14.45 -2.85 -9.69
N ASP A 53 -15.64 -2.34 -9.92
CA ASP A 53 -16.82 -2.53 -9.07
C ASP A 53 -17.88 -3.41 -9.75
N GLU A 54 -19.01 -3.61 -9.06
CA GLU A 54 -20.13 -4.40 -9.58
C GLU A 54 -20.69 -3.83 -10.89
N GLU A 55 -20.74 -2.50 -11.05
CA GLU A 55 -21.19 -1.88 -12.32
C GLU A 55 -20.24 -2.20 -13.48
N THR A 56 -18.95 -2.31 -13.19
CA THR A 56 -17.93 -2.72 -14.15
C THR A 56 -18.09 -4.20 -14.52
N LEU A 57 -18.36 -5.06 -13.54
CA LEU A 57 -18.59 -6.50 -13.76
C LEU A 57 -19.92 -6.77 -14.49
N ASP A 58 -20.95 -5.98 -14.25
CA ASP A 58 -22.21 -6.07 -15.00
C ASP A 58 -21.99 -5.75 -16.49
N LYS A 59 -21.05 -4.86 -16.81
CA LYS A 59 -20.71 -4.46 -18.19
C LYS A 59 -19.78 -5.46 -18.88
N PHE A 60 -18.71 -5.87 -18.21
CA PHE A 60 -17.63 -6.65 -18.83
C PHE A 60 -17.62 -8.13 -18.45
N GLY A 61 -18.53 -8.53 -17.55
CA GLY A 61 -18.65 -9.89 -17.05
C GLY A 61 -17.81 -10.15 -15.81
N GLN A 62 -17.53 -11.43 -15.55
CA GLN A 62 -16.89 -11.86 -14.32
C GLN A 62 -15.42 -11.43 -14.23
N TYR A 63 -14.98 -11.15 -13.00
CA TYR A 63 -13.57 -10.96 -12.70
C TYR A 63 -12.79 -12.30 -12.76
N PRO A 64 -11.54 -12.33 -13.23
CA PRO A 64 -10.80 -11.25 -13.89
C PRO A 64 -11.35 -10.97 -15.30
N ILE A 65 -11.50 -9.68 -15.60
CA ILE A 65 -11.90 -9.20 -16.92
C ILE A 65 -10.81 -9.59 -17.94
N PRO A 66 -11.16 -9.99 -19.18
CA PRO A 66 -10.18 -10.28 -20.22
C PRO A 66 -9.16 -9.14 -20.40
N ARG A 67 -7.86 -9.47 -20.48
CA ARG A 67 -6.80 -8.46 -20.53
C ARG A 67 -6.87 -7.53 -21.74
N ARG A 68 -7.37 -8.04 -22.88
CA ARG A 68 -7.62 -7.21 -24.06
C ARG A 68 -8.59 -6.07 -23.78
N ILE A 69 -9.65 -6.31 -23.02
CA ILE A 69 -10.62 -5.26 -22.65
C ILE A 69 -9.95 -4.24 -21.73
N MET A 70 -9.14 -4.69 -20.76
CA MET A 70 -8.37 -3.77 -19.91
C MET A 70 -7.44 -2.88 -20.75
N ALA A 71 -6.73 -3.45 -21.74
CA ALA A 71 -5.88 -2.70 -22.65
C ALA A 71 -6.70 -1.68 -23.47
N ASP A 72 -7.83 -2.09 -24.05
CA ASP A 72 -8.72 -1.21 -24.82
C ASP A 72 -9.23 -0.01 -23.98
N GLU A 73 -9.50 -0.20 -22.69
CA GLU A 73 -9.90 0.89 -21.79
C GLU A 73 -8.73 1.78 -21.35
N ILE A 74 -7.55 1.19 -21.13
CA ILE A 74 -6.31 1.91 -20.80
C ILE A 74 -5.90 2.82 -21.97
N ASP A 75 -6.02 2.34 -23.21
CA ASP A 75 -5.66 3.08 -24.43
C ASP A 75 -6.51 4.34 -24.65
N LYS A 76 -7.71 4.41 -24.05
CA LYS A 76 -8.54 5.62 -24.08
C LYS A 76 -7.99 6.74 -23.19
N ILE A 77 -7.09 6.40 -22.27
CA ILE A 77 -6.49 7.36 -21.34
C ILE A 77 -5.26 8.00 -21.99
N GLU A 78 -5.43 9.21 -22.51
CA GLU A 78 -4.33 9.95 -23.11
C GLU A 78 -3.54 10.76 -22.05
N ASN A 79 -2.22 10.91 -22.27
CA ASN A 79 -1.33 11.83 -21.52
C ASN A 79 -1.29 11.64 -19.99
N SER A 80 -1.43 10.41 -19.49
CA SER A 80 -1.40 10.09 -18.05
C SER A 80 -0.38 9.01 -17.71
N LEU A 81 0.14 9.04 -16.48
CA LEU A 81 0.94 7.93 -15.93
C LEU A 81 0.00 6.92 -15.30
N ILE A 82 0.03 5.68 -15.78
CA ILE A 82 -0.90 4.63 -15.36
C ILE A 82 -0.15 3.62 -14.46
N GLY A 83 -0.68 3.39 -13.26
CA GLY A 83 -0.22 2.37 -12.34
C GLY A 83 -1.30 1.32 -12.13
N LEU A 84 -0.98 0.05 -12.37
CA LEU A 84 -1.89 -1.06 -12.14
C LEU A 84 -1.56 -1.73 -10.81
N ASN A 85 -2.54 -1.84 -9.91
CA ASN A 85 -2.42 -2.58 -8.64
C ASN A 85 -2.86 -4.06 -8.80
N ILE A 86 -2.75 -4.59 -10.01
CA ILE A 86 -3.06 -5.99 -10.34
C ILE A 86 -1.80 -6.58 -10.95
N LEU A 87 -1.39 -7.74 -10.44
CA LEU A 87 -0.26 -8.49 -10.95
C LEU A 87 -0.72 -9.48 -12.03
N PHE A 88 -0.12 -9.42 -13.21
CA PHE A 88 -0.41 -10.33 -14.33
C PHE A 88 0.71 -11.37 -14.50
N SER A 89 0.88 -12.25 -13.51
CA SER A 89 1.95 -13.26 -13.51
C SER A 89 1.64 -14.45 -14.43
N GLU A 90 0.37 -14.84 -14.52
CA GLU A 90 -0.08 -15.99 -15.30
C GLU A 90 -0.62 -15.56 -16.68
N PRO A 91 -0.52 -16.43 -17.71
CA PRO A 91 -1.11 -16.18 -19.02
C PRO A 91 -2.61 -15.85 -18.96
N ASP A 92 -3.09 -15.03 -19.89
CA ASP A 92 -4.49 -14.59 -19.89
C ASP A 92 -5.39 -15.79 -20.09
N ARG A 93 -6.41 -15.90 -19.23
CA ARG A 93 -7.39 -17.00 -19.27
C ARG A 93 -8.15 -17.05 -20.60
N PHE A 94 -8.21 -15.91 -21.29
CA PHE A 94 -8.89 -15.77 -22.57
C PHE A 94 -7.93 -15.77 -23.78
N GLY A 95 -6.63 -16.00 -23.55
CA GLY A 95 -5.63 -16.12 -24.62
C GLY A 95 -5.34 -14.80 -25.35
N GLY A 96 -5.53 -13.65 -24.70
CA GLY A 96 -5.33 -12.31 -25.28
C GLY A 96 -3.92 -11.73 -25.15
N ASP A 97 -2.92 -12.55 -24.79
CA ASP A 97 -1.54 -12.08 -24.54
C ASP A 97 -0.68 -11.97 -25.80
N GLU A 98 -1.09 -12.66 -26.87
CA GLU A 98 -0.28 -12.80 -28.08
C GLU A 98 -0.63 -11.80 -29.17
N HIS A 99 -0.95 -10.53 -28.87
CA HIS A 99 -1.22 -9.50 -29.88
C HIS A 99 -0.70 -8.13 -29.48
#